data_AF-A0A1M7UZP6-F1
#
_entry.id   AF-A0A1M7UZP6-F1
#
_cell.length_a   1.000
_cell.length_b   1.000
_cell.length_c   1.000
_cell.angle_alpha   90.00
_cell.angle_beta   90.00
_cell.angle_gamma   90.00
#
_symmetry.space_group_name_H-M   'P 1'
#
loop_
_entity.id
_entity.type
_entity.pdbx_description
1 polymer ?
#
loop_
_entity_poly.entity_id
_entity_poly.type
_entity_poly.pdbx_seq_one_letter_code
_entity_poly.pdbx_strand_id
1 'polypeptide(L)'
;MSFQSDFQIFHGEIKKLGKLDQHNINGSKKFSVLRDQILTVLGASFGKTSREYRIVELTKSPVTVLKVMNHIAARSATLTCQSIAVNI
;
A
#
# COMPACT_ATOMS: atom_id res chain seq x y z
N MET A 1 -8.82 10.53 10.44
CA MET A 1 -8.08 10.25 9.18
C MET A 1 -8.84 9.18 8.41
N SER A 2 -9.04 9.34 7.11
CA SER A 2 -9.76 8.35 6.29
C SER A 2 -8.75 7.40 5.66
N PHE A 3 -8.93 6.09 5.85
CA PHE A 3 -8.08 5.08 5.21
C PHE A 3 -7.93 5.34 3.71
N GLN A 4 -9.03 5.74 3.04
CA GLN A 4 -9.03 5.92 1.60
C GLN A 4 -8.23 7.14 1.14
N SER A 5 -8.23 8.24 1.89
CA SER A 5 -7.40 9.41 1.55
C SER A 5 -5.92 9.09 1.70
N ASP A 6 -5.55 8.49 2.82
CA ASP A 6 -4.16 8.20 3.16
C ASP A 6 -3.60 7.13 2.22
N PHE A 7 -4.41 6.12 1.91
CA PHE A 7 -4.05 5.08 0.94
C PHE A 7 -3.76 5.64 -0.45
N GLN A 8 -4.57 6.57 -0.96
CA GLN A 8 -4.36 7.17 -2.28
C GLN A 8 -3.08 8.03 -2.33
N ILE A 9 -2.81 8.78 -1.25
CA ILE A 9 -1.58 9.57 -1.12
C ILE A 9 -0.36 8.64 -1.18
N PHE A 10 -0.33 7.62 -0.32
CA PHE A 10 0.81 6.70 -0.25
C PHE A 10 0.96 5.85 -1.52
N HIS A 11 -0.14 5.51 -2.20
CA HIS A 11 -0.09 4.81 -3.49
C HIS A 11 0.63 5.64 -4.55
N GLY A 12 0.31 6.93 -4.64
CA GLY A 12 0.98 7.86 -5.55
C GLY A 12 2.46 8.02 -5.24
N GLU A 13 2.82 8.16 -3.96
CA GLU A 13 4.22 8.33 -3.52
C GLU A 13 5.07 7.09 -3.76
N ILE A 14 4.56 5.90 -3.42
CA ILE A 14 5.30 4.66 -3.63
C ILE A 14 5.46 4.34 -5.11
N LYS A 15 4.46 4.71 -5.94
CA LYS A 15 4.55 4.60 -7.40
C LYS A 15 5.65 5.49 -7.98
N LYS A 16 5.85 6.70 -7.44
CA LYS A 16 6.96 7.57 -7.84
C LYS A 16 8.31 6.95 -7.46
N LEU A 17 8.43 6.44 -6.23
CA LEU A 17 9.65 5.78 -5.76
C LEU A 17 9.96 4.49 -6.54
N GLY A 18 8.94 3.71 -6.91
CA GLY A 18 9.13 2.49 -7.71
C GLY A 18 9.57 2.75 -9.15
N LYS A 19 9.38 3.98 -9.66
CA LYS A 19 9.88 4.42 -10.97
C LYS A 19 11.25 5.10 -10.91
N LEU A 20 11.66 5.55 -9.73
CA LEU A 20 12.98 6.13 -9.50
C LEU A 20 13.99 5.01 -9.29
N ASP A 21 15.17 5.18 -9.86
CA ASP A 21 16.26 4.21 -9.80
C ASP A 21 16.59 3.85 -8.34
N GLN A 22 16.53 2.55 -8.02
CA GLN A 22 16.71 2.02 -6.64
C GLN A 22 18.12 2.26 -6.09
N HIS A 23 19.05 2.72 -6.93
CA HIS A 23 20.44 3.01 -6.59
C HIS A 23 20.66 4.40 -5.96
N ASN A 24 19.62 5.23 -5.85
CA ASN A 24 19.73 6.53 -5.18
C ASN A 24 19.59 6.37 -3.65
N ILE A 25 20.65 6.68 -2.89
CA ILE A 25 20.67 6.66 -1.42
C ILE A 25 19.53 7.50 -0.81
N ASN A 26 19.15 8.60 -1.48
CA ASN A 26 18.02 9.44 -1.08
C ASN A 26 16.67 8.69 -1.22
N GLY A 27 16.56 7.81 -2.22
CA GLY A 27 15.40 6.94 -2.44
C GLY A 27 15.21 5.93 -1.31
N SER A 28 16.31 5.36 -0.78
CA SER A 28 16.25 4.40 0.34
C SER A 28 15.72 5.02 1.63
N LYS A 29 16.17 6.24 2.00
CA LYS A 29 15.67 6.95 3.19
C LYS A 29 14.20 7.31 3.05
N LYS A 30 13.81 7.87 1.89
CA LYS A 30 12.42 8.20 1.57
C LYS A 30 11.52 6.97 1.59
N PHE A 31 12.00 5.85 1.07
CA PHE A 31 11.27 4.59 1.10
C PHE A 31 11.04 4.09 2.53
N SER A 32 12.05 4.16 3.42
CA SER A 32 11.87 3.73 4.81
C SER A 32 10.75 4.50 5.50
N VAL A 33 10.76 5.84 5.41
CA VAL A 33 9.74 6.69 6.02
C VAL A 33 8.36 6.38 5.45
N LEU A 34 8.25 6.27 4.12
CA LEU A 34 6.99 5.97 3.46
C LEU A 34 6.47 4.58 3.82
N ARG A 35 7.35 3.59 3.93
CA ARG A 35 7.00 2.22 4.34
C ARG A 35 6.40 2.21 5.74
N ASP A 36 6.97 2.95 6.69
CA ASP A 36 6.46 3.01 8.07
C ASP A 36 5.08 3.69 8.15
N GLN A 37 4.85 4.71 7.33
CA GLN A 37 3.54 5.35 7.19
C GLN A 37 2.50 4.38 6.59
N ILE A 38 2.87 3.64 5.54
CA ILE A 38 2.01 2.61 4.94
C ILE A 38 1.69 1.52 5.97
N LEU A 39 2.68 1.04 6.74
CA LEU A 39 2.47 0.05 7.79
C LEU A 39 1.50 0.57 8.86
N THR A 40 1.59 1.85 9.24
CA THR A 40 0.66 2.45 10.19
C THR A 40 -0.79 2.35 9.70
N VAL A 41 -1.03 2.71 8.43
CA VAL A 41 -2.36 2.62 7.81
C VAL A 41 -2.83 1.17 7.67
N LEU A 42 -1.97 0.27 7.17
CA LEU A 42 -2.33 -1.14 7.02
C LEU A 42 -2.61 -1.81 8.37
N GLY A 43 -1.86 -1.47 9.41
CA GLY A 43 -2.04 -1.97 10.76
C GLY A 43 -3.37 -1.52 11.36
N ALA A 44 -3.76 -0.25 11.13
CA ALA A 44 -5.04 0.28 11.58
C ALA A 44 -6.25 -0.32 10.83
N SER A 45 -6.11 -0.64 9.54
CA SER A 45 -7.24 -1.08 8.71
C SER A 45 -7.38 -2.58 8.52
N PHE A 46 -6.29 -3.33 8.49
CA PHE A 46 -6.28 -4.79 8.27
C PHE A 46 -5.70 -5.57 9.44
N GLY A 47 -5.04 -4.89 10.39
CA GLY A 47 -4.34 -5.52 11.51
C GLY A 47 -2.91 -5.94 11.17
N LYS A 48 -2.05 -5.99 12.20
CA LYS A 48 -0.63 -6.37 12.07
C LYS A 48 -0.41 -7.83 11.67
N THR A 49 -1.41 -8.69 11.87
CA THR A 49 -1.38 -10.10 11.47
C THR A 49 -1.81 -10.32 10.01
N SER A 50 -2.27 -9.26 9.32
CA SER A 50 -2.68 -9.36 7.92
C SER A 50 -1.51 -9.73 7.01
N ARG A 51 -1.82 -10.42 5.91
CA ARG A 51 -0.83 -10.82 4.91
C ARG A 51 -0.19 -9.59 4.28
N GLU A 52 -0.99 -8.56 4.02
CA GLU A 52 -0.60 -7.30 3.42
C GLU A 52 0.40 -6.55 4.30
N TYR A 53 0.12 -6.43 5.61
CA TYR A 53 1.03 -5.83 6.57
C TYR A 53 2.37 -6.56 6.60
N ARG A 54 2.34 -7.90 6.73
CA ARG A 54 3.55 -8.71 6.85
C ARG A 54 4.44 -8.67 5.61
N ILE A 55 3.85 -8.60 4.41
CA ILE A 55 4.63 -8.46 3.16
C ILE A 55 5.32 -7.08 3.13
N VAL A 56 4.63 -6.01 3.50
CA VAL A 56 5.20 -4.65 3.53
C VAL A 56 6.27 -4.54 4.61
N GLU A 57 6.08 -5.22 5.74
CA GLU A 57 7.06 -5.26 6.83
C GLU A 57 8.35 -6.00 6.42
N LEU A 58 8.26 -7.10 5.67
CA LEU A 58 9.48 -7.86 5.34
C LEU A 58 10.22 -7.35 4.10
N THR A 59 9.56 -6.57 3.25
CA THR A 59 10.16 -6.10 1.98
C THR A 59 11.04 -4.86 2.17
N LYS A 60 12.17 -4.85 1.45
CA LYS A 60 13.01 -3.66 1.23
C LYS A 60 12.79 -3.01 -0.14
N SER A 61 11.86 -3.55 -0.94
CA SER A 61 11.61 -3.10 -2.30
C SER A 61 10.33 -2.24 -2.39
N PRO A 62 10.42 -1.00 -2.92
CA PRO A 62 9.25 -0.16 -3.19
C PRO A 62 8.27 -0.80 -4.17
N VAL A 63 8.78 -1.56 -5.14
CA VAL A 63 7.96 -2.22 -6.16
C VAL A 63 7.06 -3.28 -5.55
N THR A 64 7.56 -4.04 -4.56
CA THR A 64 6.75 -5.02 -3.82
C THR A 64 5.64 -4.33 -3.03
N VAL A 65 5.93 -3.20 -2.37
CA VAL A 65 4.92 -2.42 -1.64
C VAL A 65 3.83 -1.92 -2.60
N LEU A 66 4.21 -1.40 -3.77
CA LEU A 66 3.26 -0.98 -4.80
C LEU A 66 2.35 -2.14 -5.27
N LYS A 67 2.89 -3.35 -5.44
CA LYS A 67 2.08 -4.54 -5.79
C LYS A 67 1.05 -4.87 -4.71
N VAL A 68 1.42 -4.79 -3.43
CA VAL A 68 0.49 -5.00 -2.32
C VAL A 68 -0.64 -3.96 -2.35
N MET A 69 -0.30 -2.68 -2.54
CA MET A 69 -1.32 -1.64 -2.63
C MET A 69 -2.24 -1.83 -3.85
N ASN A 70 -1.70 -2.20 -5.01
CA ASN A 70 -2.53 -2.53 -6.18
C ASN A 70 -3.48 -3.70 -5.90
N HIS A 71 -3.00 -4.72 -5.18
CA HIS A 71 -3.84 -5.86 -4.78
C HIS A 71 -5.00 -5.42 -3.87
N ILE A 72 -4.73 -4.57 -2.88
CA ILE A 72 -5.76 -4.02 -1.99
C ILE A 72 -6.78 -3.20 -2.79
N ALA A 73 -6.33 -2.31 -3.67
CA ALA A 73 -7.21 -1.49 -4.50
C ALA A 73 -8.11 -2.35 -5.40
N ALA A 74 -7.54 -3.37 -6.05
CA ALA A 74 -8.29 -4.30 -6.88
C ALA A 74 -9.32 -5.09 -6.06
N ARG A 75 -8.93 -5.60 -4.87
CA ARG A 75 -9.83 -6.33 -3.98
C ARG A 75 -10.99 -5.45 -3.51
N SER A 76 -10.72 -4.20 -3.13
CA SER A 76 -11.76 -3.25 -2.74
C SER A 76 -12.73 -2.98 -3.89
N ALA A 77 -12.25 -2.75 -5.11
CA ALA A 77 -13.10 -2.56 -6.28
C ALA A 77 -13.98 -3.79 -6.55
N THR A 78 -13.41 -5.00 -6.45
CA THR A 78 -14.17 -6.26 -6.61
C THR A 78 -15.25 -6.40 -5.55
N LEU A 79 -14.96 -6.10 -4.27
CA LEU A 79 -15.95 -6.17 -3.19
C LEU A 79 -17.07 -5.14 -3.38
N THR A 80 -16.75 -3.93 -3.85
CA THR A 80 -17.77 -2.91 -4.21
C THR A 80 -18.66 -3.39 -5.35
N CYS A 81 -18.09 -3.95 -6.43
CA CYS A 81 -18.85 -4.49 -7.55
C CYS A 81 -19.74 -5.68 -7.13
N GLN A 82 -19.23 -6.58 -6.27
CA GLN A 82 -20.00 -7.70 -5.76
C GLN A 82 -21.15 -7.25 -4.86
N SER A 83 -20.93 -6.27 -3.99
CA SER A 83 -21.99 -5.70 -3.13
C SER A 83 -23.12 -5.05 -3.92
N ILE A 84 -22.82 -4.46 -5.08
CA ILE A 84 -23.84 -3.91 -5.98
C ILE A 84 -24.62 -5.04 -6.67
N ALA A 85 -23.93 -6.12 -7.06
CA ALA A 85 -24.53 -7.24 -7.77
C ALA A 85 -25.46 -8.12 -6.91
N VAL A 86 -25.24 -8.20 -5.58
CA VAL A 86 -26.11 -8.98 -4.67
C VAL A 86 -27.27 -8.18 -4.07
N ASN A 87 -27.39 -6.88 -4.40
CA ASN A 87 -28.47 -6.01 -3.91
C ASN A 87 -29.49 -5.67 -5.02
N ILE A 88 -29.76 -6.61 -5.92
CA ILE A 88 -30.82 -6.57 -6.96
C ILE A 88 -31.75 -7.75 -6.71
#